data_AF-A0A952IBU6-F1
#
_entry.id   AF-A0A952IBU6-F1
#
_cell.length_a   1.000
_cell.length_b   1.000
_cell.length_c   1.000
_cell.angle_alpha   90.00
_cell.angle_beta   90.00
_cell.angle_gamma   90.00
#
_symmetry.space_group_name_H-M   'P 1'
#
loop_
_entity.id
_entity.type
_entity.pdbx_description
1 polymer ?
#
loop_
_entity_poly.entity_id
_entity_poly.type
_entity_poly.pdbx_seq_one_letter_code
_entity_poly.pdbx_strand_id
1 'polypeptide(L)'
;MSTTDTKKTRKSPSGSQRFPYIPLPKAIERAKEVYKLAATHEMPVKAVAENAWHYSEKSSVVGLTVAALKAFGLIDDSGSNETRKVKLTDSGVKIIVDPREISPERDELIRQAALTPAIHQEIYEQYNGLPPSDEAFKAYLLLDRGFKPEAADNFIREFSATMDFAKVSGSYKIQEPETPQVPNEDILRQATAV
;
A
#
# COMPACT_ATOMS: atom_id res chain seq x y z
N MET A 1 31.00 -5.42 43.97
CA MET A 1 29.71 -5.88 43.43
C MET A 1 29.16 -4.79 42.55
N SER A 2 29.45 -4.83 41.25
CA SER A 2 29.00 -3.83 40.28
C SER A 2 27.80 -4.39 39.53
N THR A 3 26.64 -3.81 39.76
CA THR A 3 25.43 -4.06 38.96
C THR A 3 25.57 -3.32 37.64
N THR A 4 25.85 -4.05 36.55
CA THR A 4 25.73 -3.51 35.19
C THR A 4 24.25 -3.50 34.80
N ASP A 5 23.67 -2.32 34.86
CA ASP A 5 22.39 -1.95 34.27
C ASP A 5 22.43 -2.24 32.76
N THR A 6 21.64 -3.21 32.30
CA THR A 6 21.56 -3.57 30.88
C THR A 6 20.59 -2.61 30.20
N LYS A 7 21.13 -1.50 29.70
CA LYS A 7 20.41 -0.53 28.86
C LYS A 7 19.97 -1.20 27.55
N LYS A 8 18.71 -1.66 27.50
CA LYS A 8 18.02 -2.13 26.28
C LYS A 8 18.02 -0.98 25.26
N THR A 9 18.93 -1.03 24.28
CA THR A 9 18.98 -0.08 23.18
C THR A 9 17.71 -0.26 22.34
N ARG A 10 16.76 0.67 22.46
CA ARG A 10 15.67 0.79 21.49
C ARG A 10 16.33 1.15 20.16
N LYS A 11 16.44 0.18 19.24
CA LYS A 11 16.77 0.45 17.83
C LYS A 11 15.85 1.58 17.39
N SER A 12 16.42 2.72 17.02
CA SER A 12 15.69 3.75 16.31
C SER A 12 15.08 3.07 15.07
N PRO A 13 13.74 3.10 14.87
CA PRO A 13 13.18 2.65 13.62
C PRO A 13 13.83 3.49 12.53
N SER A 14 14.53 2.85 11.60
CA SER A 14 14.91 3.52 10.35
C SER A 14 13.60 4.04 9.76
N GLY A 15 13.42 5.36 9.67
CA GLY A 15 12.23 6.02 9.12
C GLY A 15 12.03 5.78 7.61
N SER A 16 12.37 4.58 7.12
CA SER A 16 12.37 4.14 5.73
C SER A 16 12.13 2.63 5.62
N GLN A 17 11.27 2.04 6.46
CA GLN A 17 10.55 0.85 5.99
C GLN A 17 9.52 1.37 4.97
N ARG A 18 9.93 1.44 3.70
CA ARG A 18 9.10 1.96 2.61
C ARG A 18 7.87 1.05 2.50
N PHE A 19 6.69 1.58 2.85
CA PHE A 19 5.43 0.93 2.52
C PHE A 19 5.19 1.03 1.00
N PRO A 20 4.36 0.15 0.41
CA PRO A 20 4.01 0.23 -1.00
C PRO A 20 3.47 1.63 -1.36
N TYR A 21 3.93 2.21 -2.47
CA TYR A 21 3.46 3.54 -2.91
C TYR A 21 1.99 3.53 -3.40
N ILE A 22 1.53 2.38 -3.88
CA ILE A 22 0.17 2.15 -4.36
C ILE A 22 -0.41 0.92 -3.66
N PRO A 23 -1.74 0.86 -3.45
CA PRO A 23 -2.38 -0.29 -2.81
C PRO A 23 -2.35 -1.53 -3.70
N LEU A 24 -2.48 -2.70 -3.09
CA LEU A 24 -2.47 -4.00 -3.76
C LEU A 24 -3.38 -4.11 -4.99
N PRO A 25 -4.67 -3.67 -4.97
CA PRO A 25 -5.51 -3.69 -6.17
C PRO A 25 -4.89 -2.93 -7.35
N LYS A 26 -4.32 -1.75 -7.09
CA LYS A 26 -3.64 -0.96 -8.12
C LYS A 26 -2.35 -1.63 -8.57
N ALA A 27 -1.60 -2.24 -7.65
CA ALA A 27 -0.40 -3.00 -8.00
C ALA A 27 -0.71 -4.20 -8.91
N ILE A 28 -1.82 -4.91 -8.66
CA ILE A 28 -2.30 -6.00 -9.52
C ILE A 28 -2.70 -5.46 -10.89
N GLU A 29 -3.39 -4.32 -11.00
CA GLU A 29 -3.67 -3.69 -12.30
C GLU A 29 -2.38 -3.39 -13.08
N ARG A 30 -1.38 -2.79 -12.43
CA ARG A 30 -0.08 -2.53 -13.05
C ARG A 30 0.63 -3.81 -13.47
N ALA A 31 0.54 -4.86 -12.67
CA ALA A 31 1.11 -6.16 -13.00
C ALA A 31 0.36 -6.83 -14.18
N LYS A 32 -0.96 -6.65 -14.29
CA LYS A 32 -1.76 -7.08 -15.47
C LYS A 32 -1.29 -6.36 -16.75
N GLU A 33 -1.00 -5.07 -16.67
CA GLU A 33 -0.45 -4.31 -17.82
C GLU A 33 0.92 -4.86 -18.24
N VAL A 34 1.79 -5.20 -17.28
CA VAL A 34 3.07 -5.89 -17.56
C VAL A 34 2.84 -7.24 -18.22
N TYR A 35 1.89 -8.04 -17.71
CA TYR A 35 1.57 -9.35 -18.28
C TYR A 35 1.10 -9.25 -19.73
N LYS A 36 0.27 -8.25 -20.06
CA LYS A 36 -0.19 -8.01 -21.44
C LYS A 36 0.98 -7.69 -22.39
N LEU A 37 2.00 -6.99 -21.91
CA LEU A 37 3.16 -6.60 -22.70
C LEU A 37 4.18 -7.75 -22.85
N ALA A 38 4.45 -8.48 -21.76
CA ALA A 38 5.62 -9.35 -21.64
C ALA A 38 5.29 -10.84 -21.44
N ALA A 39 4.03 -11.17 -21.18
CA ALA A 39 3.62 -12.43 -20.56
C ALA A 39 4.48 -12.71 -19.31
N THR A 40 5.29 -13.77 -19.32
CA THR A 40 6.17 -14.17 -18.22
C THR A 40 7.65 -13.87 -18.48
N HIS A 41 7.98 -13.11 -19.53
CA HIS A 41 9.36 -12.80 -19.89
C HIS A 41 9.91 -11.62 -19.09
N GLU A 42 11.23 -11.58 -18.91
CA GLU A 42 11.90 -10.41 -18.36
C GLU A 42 11.85 -9.25 -19.35
N MET A 43 11.53 -8.05 -18.85
CA MET A 43 11.48 -6.83 -19.66
C MET A 43 12.24 -5.67 -19.02
N PRO A 44 12.94 -4.84 -19.81
CA PRO A 44 13.53 -3.60 -19.29
C PRO A 44 12.48 -2.72 -18.62
N VAL A 45 12.80 -2.15 -17.46
CA VAL A 45 11.88 -1.24 -16.73
C VAL A 45 11.49 -0.05 -17.60
N LYS A 46 12.41 0.47 -18.42
CA LYS A 46 12.14 1.57 -19.37
C LYS A 46 11.03 1.19 -20.37
N ALA A 47 11.13 -0.01 -20.97
CA ALA A 47 10.15 -0.51 -21.91
C ALA A 47 8.77 -0.73 -21.25
N VAL A 48 8.74 -1.24 -20.01
CA VAL A 48 7.50 -1.37 -19.23
C VAL A 48 6.89 -0.01 -18.94
N ALA A 49 7.70 0.96 -18.49
CA ALA A 49 7.23 2.30 -18.17
C ALA A 49 6.55 2.96 -19.37
N GLU A 50 7.16 2.90 -20.55
CA GLU A 50 6.64 3.53 -21.76
C GLU A 50 5.42 2.79 -22.33
N ASN A 51 5.50 1.46 -22.44
CA ASN A 51 4.53 0.68 -23.21
C ASN A 51 3.37 0.13 -22.37
N ALA A 52 3.58 -0.13 -21.08
CA ALA A 52 2.53 -0.64 -20.19
C ALA A 52 1.91 0.47 -19.33
N TRP A 53 2.73 1.40 -18.82
CA TRP A 53 2.27 2.40 -17.85
C TRP A 53 2.15 3.83 -18.42
N HIS A 54 2.64 4.04 -19.65
CA HIS A 54 2.68 5.34 -20.32
C HIS A 54 3.35 6.45 -19.49
N TYR A 55 4.39 6.08 -18.75
CA TYR A 55 5.22 7.00 -17.99
C TYR A 55 6.48 7.33 -18.77
N SER A 56 6.98 8.56 -18.57
CA SER A 56 8.31 8.92 -19.06
C SER A 56 9.38 8.11 -18.34
N GLU A 57 10.44 7.78 -19.06
CA GLU A 57 11.57 7.00 -18.55
C GLU A 57 12.19 7.61 -17.28
N LYS A 58 12.19 8.94 -17.18
CA LYS A 58 12.77 9.71 -16.07
C LYS A 58 11.79 9.92 -14.90
N SER A 59 10.61 9.33 -14.94
CA SER A 59 9.60 9.52 -13.90
C SER A 59 9.96 8.76 -12.62
N SER A 60 10.14 9.49 -11.51
CA SER A 60 10.35 8.91 -10.18
C SER A 60 9.22 7.94 -9.77
N VAL A 61 8.01 8.13 -10.32
CA VAL A 61 6.83 7.26 -10.07
C VAL A 61 7.04 5.85 -10.60
N VAL A 62 7.84 5.65 -11.66
CA VAL A 62 8.18 4.31 -12.18
C VAL A 62 8.91 3.51 -11.12
N GLY A 63 9.93 4.12 -10.48
CA GLY A 63 10.69 3.47 -9.40
C GLY A 63 9.82 3.10 -8.21
N LEU A 64 8.91 4.00 -7.81
CA LEU A 64 7.94 3.75 -6.73
C LEU A 64 6.95 2.65 -7.06
N THR A 65 6.47 2.61 -8.31
CA THR A 65 5.55 1.56 -8.80
C THR A 65 6.24 0.20 -8.78
N VAL A 66 7.45 0.09 -9.35
CA VAL A 66 8.22 -1.17 -9.32
C VAL A 66 8.49 -1.61 -7.88
N ALA A 67 8.84 -0.68 -6.99
CA ALA A 67 9.06 -1.00 -5.58
C ALA A 67 7.79 -1.53 -4.89
N ALA A 68 6.62 -0.95 -5.19
CA ALA A 68 5.34 -1.42 -4.66
C ALA A 68 4.98 -2.82 -5.18
N LEU A 69 5.09 -3.08 -6.48
CA LEU A 69 4.82 -4.39 -7.06
C LEU A 69 5.75 -5.46 -6.48
N LYS A 70 7.02 -5.12 -6.26
CA LYS A 70 8.00 -6.01 -5.61
C LYS A 70 7.66 -6.25 -4.14
N ALA A 71 7.24 -5.21 -3.40
CA ALA A 71 6.86 -5.33 -2.00
C ALA A 71 5.67 -6.29 -1.80
N PHE A 72 4.73 -6.33 -2.74
CA PHE A 72 3.62 -7.29 -2.76
C PHE A 72 4.00 -8.68 -3.31
N GLY A 73 5.23 -8.86 -3.79
CA GLY A 73 5.69 -10.12 -4.38
C GLY A 73 5.06 -10.43 -5.74
N LEU A 74 4.61 -9.41 -6.48
CA LEU A 74 4.01 -9.57 -7.82
C LEU A 74 5.06 -9.61 -8.94
N ILE A 75 6.21 -8.97 -8.73
CA ILE A 75 7.35 -8.96 -9.65
C ILE A 75 8.65 -9.17 -8.90
N ASP A 76 9.63 -9.68 -9.62
CA ASP A 76 11.04 -9.57 -9.30
C ASP A 76 11.71 -8.57 -10.23
N ASP A 77 12.81 -7.96 -9.77
CA ASP A 77 13.68 -7.14 -10.57
C ASP A 77 15.13 -7.65 -10.56
N SER A 78 15.81 -7.48 -11.68
CA SER A 78 17.20 -7.88 -11.86
C SER A 78 17.98 -6.79 -12.58
N GLY A 79 19.32 -6.83 -12.48
CA GLY A 79 20.19 -5.79 -13.04
C GLY A 79 20.18 -4.49 -12.22
N SER A 80 20.77 -3.43 -12.80
CA SER A 80 20.88 -2.13 -12.14
C SER A 80 20.83 -0.98 -13.15
N ASN A 81 20.35 0.18 -12.70
CA ASN A 81 20.24 1.40 -13.49
C ASN A 81 19.57 1.15 -14.85
N GLU A 82 20.31 1.34 -15.94
CA GLU A 82 19.80 1.20 -17.32
C GLU A 82 19.56 -0.25 -17.75
N THR A 83 20.17 -1.21 -17.06
CA THR A 83 19.99 -2.64 -17.32
C THR A 83 18.92 -3.26 -16.43
N ARG A 84 18.23 -2.45 -15.60
CA ARG A 84 17.19 -2.95 -14.70
C ARG A 84 16.03 -3.53 -15.49
N LYS A 85 15.72 -4.80 -15.21
CA LYS A 85 14.60 -5.54 -15.78
C LYS A 85 13.62 -5.95 -14.69
N VAL A 86 12.39 -6.23 -15.08
CA VAL A 86 11.35 -6.79 -14.23
C VAL A 86 10.74 -8.02 -14.88
N LYS A 87 10.25 -8.94 -14.05
CA LYS A 87 9.52 -10.14 -14.45
C LYS A 87 8.43 -10.42 -13.43
N LEU A 88 7.28 -10.92 -13.89
CA LEU A 88 6.24 -11.39 -12.97
C LEU A 88 6.70 -12.64 -12.22
N THR A 89 6.39 -12.69 -10.93
CA THR A 89 6.56 -13.89 -10.11
C THR A 89 5.50 -14.94 -10.44
N ASP A 90 5.73 -16.20 -10.07
CA ASP A 90 4.73 -17.26 -10.27
C ASP A 90 3.41 -16.95 -9.55
N SER A 91 3.48 -16.40 -8.33
CA SER A 91 2.29 -15.94 -7.59
C SER A 91 1.59 -14.79 -8.30
N GLY A 92 2.34 -13.80 -8.81
CA GLY A 92 1.81 -12.70 -9.60
C GLY A 92 1.07 -13.17 -10.85
N VAL A 93 1.65 -14.11 -11.60
CA VAL A 93 1.02 -14.71 -12.79
C VAL A 93 -0.26 -15.44 -12.41
N LYS A 94 -0.24 -16.27 -11.36
CA LYS A 94 -1.45 -16.99 -10.89
C LYS A 94 -2.57 -16.05 -10.49
N ILE A 95 -2.26 -14.94 -9.80
CA ILE A 95 -3.25 -13.92 -9.43
C ILE A 95 -3.86 -13.27 -10.68
N ILE A 96 -3.06 -13.00 -11.71
CA ILE A 96 -3.45 -12.26 -12.90
C ILE A 96 -4.26 -13.10 -13.89
N VAL A 97 -3.82 -14.33 -14.14
CA VAL A 97 -4.32 -15.17 -15.24
C VAL A 97 -5.61 -15.90 -14.89
N ASP A 98 -5.87 -16.16 -13.61
CA ASP A 98 -7.04 -16.93 -13.17
C ASP A 98 -8.37 -16.20 -13.50
N PRO A 99 -9.14 -16.71 -14.48
CA PRO A 99 -10.34 -16.03 -14.97
C PRO A 99 -11.59 -16.35 -14.14
N ARG A 100 -11.49 -17.23 -13.15
CA ARG A 100 -12.65 -17.70 -12.38
C ARG A 100 -13.16 -16.58 -11.48
N GLU A 101 -14.48 -16.42 -11.42
CA GLU A 101 -15.12 -15.49 -10.48
C GLU A 101 -14.87 -15.93 -9.02
N ILE A 102 -15.05 -17.22 -8.74
CA ILE A 102 -14.76 -17.85 -7.45
C ILE A 102 -13.45 -18.63 -7.56
N SER A 103 -12.40 -18.14 -6.91
CA SER A 103 -11.10 -18.81 -6.88
C SER A 103 -10.46 -18.71 -5.49
N PRO A 104 -10.64 -19.74 -4.63
CA PRO A 104 -10.03 -19.76 -3.31
C PRO A 104 -8.49 -19.69 -3.33
N GLU A 105 -7.84 -20.29 -4.34
CA GLU A 105 -6.38 -20.22 -4.50
C GLU A 105 -5.93 -18.79 -4.84
N ARG A 106 -6.63 -18.10 -5.74
CA ARG A 106 -6.33 -16.70 -6.05
C ARG A 106 -6.55 -15.81 -4.82
N ASP A 107 -7.65 -16.02 -4.12
CA ASP A 107 -7.99 -15.22 -2.93
C ASP A 107 -6.96 -15.42 -1.80
N GLU A 108 -6.42 -16.64 -1.65
CA GLU A 108 -5.32 -16.92 -0.73
C GLU A 108 -4.03 -16.21 -1.16
N LEU A 109 -3.66 -16.27 -2.44
CA LEU A 109 -2.48 -15.57 -2.96
C LEU A 109 -2.59 -14.04 -2.80
N ILE A 110 -3.80 -13.47 -2.96
CA ILE A 110 -4.06 -12.05 -2.71
C ILE A 110 -3.87 -11.73 -1.22
N ARG A 111 -4.37 -12.57 -0.31
CA ARG A 111 -4.17 -12.40 1.14
C ARG A 111 -2.71 -12.48 1.54
N GLN A 112 -1.96 -13.42 0.97
CA GLN A 112 -0.51 -13.52 1.17
C GLN A 112 0.20 -12.27 0.64
N ALA A 113 -0.11 -11.83 -0.58
CA ALA A 113 0.47 -10.64 -1.17
C ALA A 113 0.22 -9.38 -0.32
N ALA A 114 -0.97 -9.22 0.25
CA ALA A 114 -1.32 -8.10 1.13
C ALA A 114 -0.47 -8.04 2.41
N LEU A 115 -0.01 -9.20 2.90
CA LEU A 115 0.79 -9.32 4.11
C LEU A 115 2.29 -9.47 3.84
N THR A 116 2.72 -9.58 2.57
CA THR A 116 4.14 -9.64 2.19
C THR A 116 4.95 -8.40 2.62
N PRO A 117 4.44 -7.15 2.50
CA PRO A 117 5.18 -5.99 2.99
C PRO A 117 5.39 -6.08 4.51
N ALA A 118 6.65 -5.99 4.96
CA ALA A 118 7.00 -6.16 6.37
C ALA A 118 6.22 -5.24 7.33
N ILE A 119 5.94 -4.00 6.91
CA ILE A 119 5.14 -3.07 7.72
C ILE A 119 3.66 -3.48 7.77
N HIS A 120 3.11 -4.12 6.73
CA HIS A 120 1.73 -4.63 6.78
C HIS A 120 1.63 -5.76 7.79
N GLN A 121 2.58 -6.69 7.76
CA GLN A 121 2.65 -7.79 8.72
C GLN A 121 2.78 -7.28 10.16
N GLU A 122 3.67 -6.31 10.41
CA GLU A 122 3.85 -5.71 11.75
C GLU A 122 2.55 -5.08 12.29
N ILE A 123 1.84 -4.29 11.47
CA ILE A 123 0.56 -3.71 11.87
C ILE A 123 -0.49 -4.79 12.11
N TYR A 124 -0.56 -5.78 11.21
CA TYR A 124 -1.51 -6.87 11.33
C TYR A 124 -1.29 -7.67 12.63
N GLU A 125 -0.04 -7.97 12.97
CA GLU A 125 0.32 -8.66 14.21
C GLU A 125 0.06 -7.80 15.46
N GLN A 126 0.36 -6.49 15.41
CA GLN A 126 0.17 -5.59 16.54
C GLN A 126 -1.31 -5.45 16.93
N TYR A 127 -2.20 -5.35 15.95
CA TYR A 127 -3.63 -5.16 16.18
C TYR A 127 -4.44 -6.45 16.08
N ASN A 128 -3.78 -7.59 15.81
CA ASN A 128 -4.42 -8.86 15.51
C ASN A 128 -5.48 -8.71 14.40
N GLY A 129 -5.14 -7.99 13.33
CA GLY A 129 -6.07 -7.56 12.31
C GLY A 129 -5.84 -6.11 11.89
N LEU A 130 -6.87 -5.27 12.03
CA LEU A 130 -6.82 -3.87 11.67
C LEU A 130 -6.73 -2.97 12.91
N PRO A 131 -6.09 -1.79 12.78
CA PRO A 131 -6.15 -0.76 13.81
C PRO A 131 -7.59 -0.35 14.17
N PRO A 132 -7.84 0.09 15.41
CA PRO A 132 -9.21 0.36 15.89
C PRO A 132 -9.85 1.62 15.29
N SER A 133 -9.06 2.62 14.89
CA SER A 133 -9.50 3.81 14.16
C SER A 133 -8.36 4.43 13.38
N ASP A 134 -8.67 5.22 12.35
CA ASP A 134 -7.68 5.97 11.57
C ASP A 134 -6.91 6.96 12.46
N GLU A 135 -7.56 7.60 13.42
CA GLU A 135 -6.90 8.52 14.36
C GLU A 135 -5.92 7.79 15.28
N ALA A 136 -6.34 6.65 15.83
CA ALA A 136 -5.48 5.82 16.68
C ALA A 136 -4.29 5.27 15.89
N PHE A 137 -4.52 4.87 14.64
CA PHE A 137 -3.47 4.39 13.76
C PHE A 137 -2.49 5.52 13.40
N LYS A 138 -3.00 6.70 13.04
CA LYS A 138 -2.19 7.88 12.74
C LYS A 138 -1.35 8.30 13.94
N ALA A 139 -1.91 8.29 15.15
CA ALA A 139 -1.18 8.60 16.37
C ALA A 139 0.01 7.64 16.57
N TYR A 140 -0.21 6.34 16.42
CA TYR A 140 0.85 5.33 16.48
C TYR A 140 1.93 5.56 15.41
N LEU A 141 1.54 5.83 14.16
CA LEU A 141 2.49 6.07 13.07
C LEU A 141 3.36 7.30 13.34
N LEU A 142 2.78 8.38 13.86
CA LEU A 142 3.48 9.62 14.18
C LEU A 142 4.40 9.47 15.40
N LEU A 143 3.89 8.90 16.49
CA LEU A 143 4.56 8.91 17.79
C LEU A 143 5.53 7.74 17.96
N ASP A 144 5.14 6.53 17.52
CA ASP A 144 5.91 5.31 17.75
C ASP A 144 6.77 4.94 16.54
N ARG A 145 6.27 5.16 15.32
CA ARG A 145 6.99 4.83 14.07
C ARG A 145 7.76 6.01 13.48
N GLY A 146 7.52 7.23 13.95
CA GLY A 146 8.21 8.44 13.50
C GLY A 146 7.87 8.85 12.07
N PHE A 147 6.67 8.51 11.58
CA PHE A 147 6.20 8.94 10.27
C PHE A 147 6.01 10.45 10.24
N LYS A 148 6.21 11.04 9.05
CA LYS A 148 5.72 12.39 8.79
C LYS A 148 4.19 12.35 8.61
N PRO A 149 3.45 13.43 8.93
CA PRO A 149 1.99 13.46 8.80
C PRO A 149 1.47 13.00 7.44
N GLU A 150 2.03 13.53 6.35
CA GLU A 150 1.65 13.15 4.99
C GLU A 150 1.97 11.67 4.67
N ALA A 151 3.08 11.14 5.19
CA ALA A 151 3.44 9.75 5.00
C ALA A 151 2.50 8.81 5.78
N ALA A 152 2.07 9.22 6.97
CA ALA A 152 1.08 8.49 7.76
C ALA A 152 -0.27 8.43 7.02
N ASP A 153 -0.75 9.57 6.51
CA ASP A 153 -2.01 9.64 5.77
C ASP A 153 -1.99 8.78 4.50
N ASN A 154 -0.88 8.84 3.76
CA ASN A 154 -0.69 7.99 2.58
C ASN A 154 -0.67 6.50 2.93
N PHE A 155 0.00 6.13 4.02
CA PHE A 155 0.08 4.74 4.46
C PHE A 155 -1.27 4.22 4.94
N ILE A 156 -2.03 4.99 5.73
CA ILE A 156 -3.37 4.59 6.20
C ILE A 156 -4.28 4.29 5.00
N ARG A 157 -4.29 5.17 4.00
CA ARG A 157 -5.08 4.98 2.78
C ARG A 157 -4.64 3.74 2.00
N GLU A 158 -3.34 3.55 1.83
CA GLU A 158 -2.80 2.40 1.09
C GLU A 158 -3.08 1.09 1.81
N PHE A 159 -2.77 1.01 3.11
CA PHE A 159 -2.97 -0.15 3.95
C PHE A 159 -4.45 -0.56 4.01
N SER A 160 -5.35 0.40 4.26
CA SER A 160 -6.79 0.12 4.35
C SER A 160 -7.33 -0.42 3.03
N ALA A 161 -7.00 0.24 1.90
CA ALA A 161 -7.41 -0.23 0.58
C ALA A 161 -6.85 -1.62 0.24
N THR A 162 -5.62 -1.92 0.68
CA THR A 162 -5.00 -3.24 0.50
C THR A 162 -5.71 -4.31 1.35
N MET A 163 -5.98 -4.05 2.62
CA MET A 163 -6.62 -5.01 3.52
C MET A 163 -8.08 -5.27 3.16
N ASP A 164 -8.82 -4.24 2.78
CA ASP A 164 -10.20 -4.34 2.30
C ASP A 164 -10.27 -5.20 1.03
N PHE A 165 -9.40 -4.93 0.06
CA PHE A 165 -9.34 -5.70 -1.18
C PHE A 165 -8.99 -7.17 -0.93
N ALA A 166 -8.05 -7.43 -0.01
CA ALA A 166 -7.64 -8.78 0.33
C ALA A 166 -8.62 -9.50 1.28
N LYS A 167 -9.67 -8.81 1.77
CA LYS A 167 -10.61 -9.33 2.78
C LYS A 167 -9.89 -9.85 4.03
N VAL A 168 -8.78 -9.21 4.37
CA VAL A 168 -8.01 -9.48 5.59
C VAL A 168 -8.68 -8.70 6.71
N SER A 169 -9.70 -9.30 7.33
CA SER A 169 -10.50 -8.64 8.36
C SER A 169 -10.00 -8.96 9.77
N GLY A 170 -9.61 -7.91 10.49
CA GLY A 170 -10.01 -7.70 11.89
C GLY A 170 -10.93 -6.48 11.87
N SER A 171 -12.16 -6.59 12.37
CA SER A 171 -13.27 -5.63 12.19
C SER A 171 -12.90 -4.14 12.03
N TYR A 172 -13.18 -3.55 10.86
CA TYR A 172 -13.36 -2.11 10.70
C TYR A 172 -14.77 -1.83 10.15
N LYS A 173 -15.57 -1.09 10.92
CA LYS A 173 -16.75 -0.38 10.41
C LYS A 173 -16.28 1.02 10.08
N ILE A 174 -16.18 1.34 8.79
CA ILE A 174 -15.88 2.68 8.30
C ILE A 174 -16.95 3.63 8.87
N GLN A 175 -16.56 4.56 9.73
CA GLN A 175 -17.36 5.77 9.94
C GLN A 175 -17.03 6.68 8.77
N GLU A 176 -18.00 6.81 7.85
CA GLU A 176 -17.94 7.79 6.79
C GLU A 176 -17.78 9.17 7.45
N PRO A 177 -16.81 10.01 7.04
CA PRO A 177 -16.64 11.31 7.66
C PRO A 177 -17.93 12.10 7.45
N GLU A 178 -18.64 12.40 8.54
CA GLU A 178 -19.76 13.32 8.52
C GLU A 178 -19.25 14.61 7.90
N THR A 179 -19.72 14.91 6.69
CA THR A 179 -19.41 16.16 6.02
C THR A 179 -19.97 17.25 6.93
N PRO A 180 -19.18 18.26 7.35
CA PRO A 180 -19.71 19.37 8.10
C PRO A 180 -20.84 19.98 7.28
N GLN A 181 -22.08 19.83 7.77
CA GLN A 181 -23.21 20.50 7.18
C GLN A 181 -22.98 21.99 7.35
N VAL A 182 -22.58 22.64 6.26
CA VAL A 182 -22.57 24.10 6.17
C VAL A 182 -23.99 24.56 6.50
N PRO A 183 -24.19 25.37 7.55
CA PRO A 183 -25.49 25.92 7.85
C PRO A 183 -26.01 26.67 6.62
N ASN A 184 -27.23 26.36 6.18
CA ASN A 184 -27.91 27.06 5.08
C ASN A 184 -27.84 28.57 5.33
N GLU A 185 -27.22 29.32 4.42
CA GLU A 185 -27.12 30.79 4.50
C GLU A 185 -28.45 31.53 4.25
N ASP A 186 -29.58 30.82 4.18
CA ASP A 186 -30.90 31.40 3.91
C ASP A 186 -31.63 31.95 5.16
N ILE A 187 -31.02 31.95 6.35
CA ILE A 187 -31.69 32.48 7.57
C ILE A 187 -31.44 33.99 7.78
N LEU A 188 -30.55 34.63 7.03
CA LEU A 188 -30.18 36.04 7.27
C LEU A 188 -30.97 37.10 6.46
N ARG A 189 -32.02 36.71 5.72
CA ARG A 189 -32.86 37.67 4.97
C ARG A 189 -34.29 37.87 5.47
N GLN A 190 -34.72 37.23 6.57
CA GLN A 190 -36.06 37.44 7.13
C GLN A 190 -36.11 38.26 8.44
N ALA A 191 -35.00 38.85 8.88
CA ALA A 191 -34.98 39.67 10.10
C ALA A 191 -34.93 41.19 9.87
N THR A 192 -35.09 41.68 8.64
CA THR A 192 -35.09 43.13 8.36
C THR A 192 -36.02 43.50 7.21
N ALA A 193 -37.33 43.55 7.45
CA ALA A 193 -38.26 44.44 6.73
C ALA A 193 -39.66 44.43 7.39
N VAL A 194 -39.95 45.53 8.09
CA VAL A 194 -41.26 46.14 8.40
C VAL A 194 -42.20 45.37 9.33
#